data_AF-B0BVD9-F1
#
_entry.id   AF-B0BVD9-F1
#
_cell.length_a   1.000
_cell.length_b   1.000
_cell.length_c   1.000
_cell.angle_alpha   90.00
_cell.angle_beta   90.00
_cell.angle_gamma   90.00
#
_symmetry.space_group_name_H-M   'P 1'
#
loop_
_entity.id
_entity.type
_entity.pdbx_description
1 polymer ?
#
loop_
_entity_poly.entity_id
_entity_poly.type
_entity_poly.pdbx_seq_one_letter_code
_entity_poly.pdbx_strand_id
1 'polypeptide(L)'
;MFTQATNLTSGINITGGKVVDLMFTGPSSVSGAIGSSTSKVGDITISGDILNCTGGINAGYIILINVGDIKFKETTNSLDISEGSSFSPFVFKS
;
A
#
# COMPACT_ATOMS: atom_id res chain seq x y z
N MET A 1 5.80 11.79 -2.37
CA MET A 1 6.86 10.93 -1.82
C MET A 1 7.07 11.28 -0.35
N PHE A 2 6.99 10.30 0.54
CA PHE A 2 7.14 10.42 1.98
C PHE A 2 8.43 9.69 2.40
N THR A 3 9.49 10.44 2.67
CA THR A 3 10.83 9.89 2.91
C THR A 3 11.22 9.82 4.39
N GLN A 4 10.43 10.43 5.25
CA GLN A 4 10.62 10.45 6.70
C GLN A 4 9.36 9.95 7.40
N ALA A 5 9.46 9.76 8.71
CA ALA A 5 8.32 9.34 9.51
C ALA A 5 7.12 10.28 9.28
N THR A 6 6.01 9.73 8.77
CA THR A 6 4.83 10.53 8.41
C THR A 6 3.58 9.95 9.05
N ASN A 7 2.83 10.78 9.77
CA ASN A 7 1.55 10.40 10.37
C ASN A 7 0.44 11.27 9.78
N LEU A 8 -0.38 10.69 8.91
CA LEU A 8 -1.55 11.37 8.32
C LEU A 8 -2.80 10.93 9.07
N THR A 9 -3.42 11.88 9.79
CA THR A 9 -4.64 11.65 10.58
C THR A 9 -5.92 11.64 9.73
N SER A 10 -5.78 11.89 8.43
CA SER A 10 -6.85 11.90 7.43
C SER A 10 -6.48 11.00 6.25
N GLY A 11 -7.45 10.78 5.36
CA GLY A 11 -7.21 10.01 4.14
C GLY A 11 -6.37 10.76 3.11
N ILE A 12 -5.78 10.01 2.19
CA ILE A 12 -5.15 10.56 0.98
C ILE A 12 -6.15 10.34 -0.15
N ASN A 13 -6.84 11.39 -0.59
CA ASN A 13 -7.83 11.29 -1.66
C ASN A 13 -7.49 12.24 -2.80
N ILE A 14 -7.78 11.84 -4.03
CA ILE A 14 -7.56 12.64 -5.24
C ILE A 14 -8.89 12.75 -5.95
N THR A 15 -9.55 13.89 -5.78
CA THR A 15 -10.83 14.18 -6.45
C THR A 15 -10.57 14.98 -7.71
N GLY A 16 -11.04 14.52 -8.87
CA GLY A 16 -11.10 15.33 -10.10
C GLY A 16 -9.75 15.65 -10.77
N GLY A 17 -8.69 14.92 -10.47
CA GLY A 17 -7.33 15.15 -11.00
C GLY A 17 -6.71 13.90 -11.63
N LYS A 18 -5.47 14.05 -12.14
CA LYS A 18 -4.66 12.90 -12.55
C LYS A 18 -4.35 12.02 -11.35
N VAL A 19 -4.39 10.72 -11.58
CA VAL A 19 -3.94 9.70 -10.64
C VAL A 19 -2.48 9.99 -10.22
N VAL A 20 -2.20 9.97 -8.91
CA VAL A 20 -0.87 10.26 -8.35
C VAL A 20 -0.31 9.02 -7.68
N ASP A 21 0.90 8.64 -8.06
CA ASP A 21 1.64 7.56 -7.41
C ASP A 21 2.15 8.02 -6.05
N LEU A 22 2.06 7.12 -5.07
CA LEU A 22 2.52 7.35 -3.72
C LEU A 22 3.76 6.48 -3.46
N MET A 23 4.77 7.08 -2.85
CA MET A 23 5.99 6.38 -2.47
C MET A 23 6.29 6.67 -1.01
N PHE A 24 6.38 5.62 -0.21
CA PHE A 24 6.72 5.64 1.21
C PHE A 24 8.05 4.91 1.39
N THR A 25 9.08 5.64 1.81
CA THR A 25 10.41 5.07 2.07
C THR A 25 10.86 5.21 3.53
N GLY A 26 10.01 5.81 4.36
CA GLY A 26 10.18 5.88 5.81
C GLY A 26 8.89 5.41 6.52
N PRO A 27 8.94 5.22 7.85
CA PRO A 27 7.86 4.60 8.59
C PRO A 27 6.63 5.51 8.57
N SER A 28 5.53 5.05 7.99
CA SER A 28 4.39 5.92 7.71
C SER A 28 3.08 5.34 8.24
N SER A 29 2.15 6.21 8.62
CA SER A 29 0.79 5.83 8.97
C SER A 29 -0.25 6.73 8.32
N VAL A 30 -1.38 6.13 7.91
CA VAL A 30 -2.55 6.83 7.38
C VAL A 30 -3.79 6.27 8.07
N SER A 31 -4.45 7.11 8.89
CA SER A 31 -5.62 6.65 9.63
C SER A 31 -6.92 6.69 8.81
N GLY A 32 -6.97 7.52 7.76
CA GLY A 32 -8.07 7.57 6.80
C GLY A 32 -7.86 6.66 5.59
N ALA A 33 -8.85 6.63 4.69
CA ALA A 33 -8.76 5.86 3.44
C ALA A 33 -7.69 6.45 2.50
N ILE A 34 -6.98 5.59 1.78
CA ILE A 34 -6.14 5.99 0.64
C ILE A 34 -6.92 5.69 -0.63
N GLY A 35 -7.23 6.73 -1.40
CA GLY A 35 -8.26 6.70 -2.42
C GLY A 35 -9.67 6.77 -1.83
N SER A 36 -10.67 6.57 -2.68
CA SER A 36 -12.09 6.52 -2.33
C SER A 36 -12.75 5.30 -2.96
N SER A 37 -14.04 5.06 -2.71
CA SER A 37 -14.79 3.95 -3.33
C SER A 37 -14.91 4.07 -4.85
N THR A 38 -14.76 5.28 -5.41
CA THR A 38 -14.95 5.56 -6.85
C THR A 38 -13.70 6.12 -7.52
N SER A 39 -12.64 6.44 -6.79
CA SER A 39 -11.41 7.01 -7.33
C SER A 39 -10.20 6.42 -6.63
N LYS A 40 -9.35 5.73 -7.39
CA LYS A 40 -8.10 5.19 -6.90
C LYS A 40 -6.99 6.23 -6.91
N VAL A 41 -6.05 6.11 -5.98
CA VAL A 41 -4.72 6.69 -6.17
C VAL A 41 -3.95 5.90 -7.23
N GLY A 42 -2.75 6.36 -7.57
CA GLY A 42 -1.86 5.62 -8.46
C GLY A 42 -1.31 4.38 -7.80
N ASP A 43 -0.13 3.98 -8.22
CA ASP A 43 0.57 2.89 -7.56
C ASP A 43 1.08 3.36 -6.21
N ILE A 44 0.97 2.49 -5.21
CA ILE A 44 1.55 2.72 -3.89
C ILE A 44 2.79 1.86 -3.79
N THR A 45 3.95 2.51 -3.72
CA THR A 45 5.22 1.84 -3.46
C THR A 45 5.61 2.02 -1.99
N ILE A 46 5.84 0.91 -1.30
CA ILE A 46 6.39 0.88 0.06
C ILE A 46 7.77 0.26 -0.04
N SER A 47 8.81 1.01 0.37
CA SER A 47 10.19 0.57 0.25
C SER A 47 10.96 0.70 1.55
N GLY A 48 11.58 -0.40 1.98
CA GLY A 48 12.51 -0.42 3.12
C GLY A 48 11.90 -0.22 4.50
N ASP A 49 10.60 0.06 4.61
CA ASP A 49 9.92 0.33 5.89
C ASP A 49 8.43 -0.08 5.86
N ILE A 50 7.69 0.27 6.91
CA ILE A 50 6.29 -0.07 7.17
C ILE A 50 5.37 1.10 6.79
N LEU A 51 4.26 0.79 6.11
CA LEU A 51 3.10 1.66 6.00
C LEU A 51 1.93 1.05 6.80
N ASN A 52 1.47 1.74 7.85
CA ASN A 52 0.30 1.34 8.63
C ASN A 52 -0.96 2.08 8.13
N CYS A 53 -1.93 1.33 7.61
CA CYS A 53 -3.20 1.90 7.14
C CYS A 53 -4.35 1.28 7.94
N THR A 54 -5.14 2.13 8.59
CA THR A 54 -6.37 1.67 9.28
C THR A 54 -7.62 1.90 8.42
N GLY A 55 -7.53 2.75 7.39
CA GLY A 55 -8.56 2.90 6.38
C GLY A 55 -8.38 1.95 5.20
N GLY A 56 -9.40 1.83 4.36
CA GLY A 56 -9.31 1.08 3.11
C GLY A 56 -8.33 1.71 2.11
N ILE A 57 -7.69 0.86 1.30
CA ILE A 57 -6.76 1.28 0.24
C ILE A 57 -7.42 0.96 -1.12
N ASN A 58 -7.60 1.99 -1.94
CA ASN A 58 -7.96 1.87 -3.35
C ASN A 58 -6.85 2.51 -4.21
N ALA A 59 -6.05 1.66 -4.84
CA ALA A 59 -4.85 2.02 -5.59
C ALA A 59 -4.81 1.28 -6.94
N GLY A 60 -3.87 1.66 -7.82
CA GLY A 60 -3.54 0.86 -9.01
C GLY A 60 -2.94 -0.48 -8.61
N TYR A 61 -1.70 -0.44 -8.14
CA TYR A 61 -1.00 -1.56 -7.53
C TYR A 61 -0.45 -1.19 -6.14
N ILE A 62 -0.21 -2.21 -5.32
CA ILE A 62 0.62 -2.10 -4.12
C ILE A 62 1.94 -2.81 -4.42
N ILE A 63 3.03 -2.06 -4.41
CA ILE A 63 4.38 -2.51 -4.75
C ILE A 63 5.21 -2.50 -3.47
N LEU A 64 5.75 -3.66 -3.11
CA LEU A 64 6.53 -3.86 -1.88
C LEU A 64 7.98 -4.15 -2.25
N ILE A 65 8.92 -3.27 -1.88
CA ILE A 65 10.34 -3.37 -2.27
C ILE A 65 11.23 -3.38 -1.04
N ASN A 66 12.02 -4.44 -0.85
CA ASN A 66 12.91 -4.57 0.33
C ASN A 66 12.17 -4.38 1.67
N VAL A 67 10.87 -4.68 1.69
CA VAL A 67 10.11 -4.75 2.94
C VAL A 67 10.50 -6.04 3.66
N GLY A 68 10.41 -6.04 4.98
CA GLY A 68 10.56 -7.28 5.77
C GLY A 68 9.36 -8.21 5.55
N ASP A 69 8.80 -8.73 6.63
CA ASP A 69 7.62 -9.60 6.55
C ASP A 69 6.35 -8.82 6.13
N ILE A 70 5.49 -9.43 5.31
CA ILE A 70 4.10 -8.99 5.11
C ILE A 70 3.25 -9.63 6.22
N LYS A 71 2.64 -8.80 7.08
CA LYS A 71 1.84 -9.25 8.24
C LYS A 71 0.41 -8.79 8.13
N PHE A 72 -0.50 -9.75 8.26
CA PHE A 72 -1.94 -9.56 8.28
C PHE A 72 -2.42 -9.76 9.73
N LYS A 73 -2.86 -8.68 10.41
CA LYS A 73 -3.03 -8.68 11.89
C LYS A 73 -4.48 -8.71 12.40
N GLU A 74 -5.47 -8.59 11.52
CA GLU A 74 -6.89 -8.64 11.91
C GLU A 74 -7.45 -10.08 12.03
N THR A 75 -8.60 -10.23 12.67
CA THR A 75 -9.31 -11.53 12.80
C THR A 75 -9.75 -12.13 11.46
N THR A 76 -9.89 -11.30 10.42
CA THR A 76 -10.14 -11.73 9.05
C THR A 76 -9.24 -10.95 8.11
N ASN A 77 -8.15 -11.57 7.66
CA ASN A 77 -7.40 -11.04 6.52
C ASN A 77 -7.48 -12.08 5.41
N SER A 78 -7.92 -11.65 4.24
CA SER A 78 -7.86 -12.46 3.03
C SER A 78 -6.89 -11.79 2.07
N LEU A 79 -5.90 -12.54 1.61
CA LEU A 79 -5.14 -12.19 0.42
C LEU A 79 -5.73 -13.01 -0.73
N ASP A 80 -6.67 -12.42 -1.46
CA ASP A 80 -7.26 -13.05 -2.64
C ASP A 80 -6.36 -12.81 -3.85
N ILE A 81 -5.81 -13.89 -4.39
CA ILE A 81 -4.93 -13.92 -5.56
C ILE A 81 -5.71 -14.67 -6.63
N SER A 82 -6.50 -13.95 -7.43
CA SER A 82 -7.42 -14.52 -8.42
C SER A 82 -6.72 -14.89 -9.74
N GLU A 83 -7.43 -15.62 -10.62
CA GLU A 83 -6.91 -16.15 -11.89
C GLU A 83 -6.08 -15.11 -12.68
N GLY A 84 -4.88 -15.52 -13.07
CA GLY A 84 -3.90 -14.66 -13.76
C GLY A 84 -2.87 -13.99 -12.83
N SER A 85 -3.06 -14.06 -11.52
CA SER A 85 -2.09 -13.56 -10.54
C SER A 85 -1.06 -14.63 -10.17
N SER A 86 0.23 -14.32 -10.28
CA SER A 86 1.32 -15.24 -9.87
C SER A 86 1.93 -14.81 -8.54
N PHE A 87 1.83 -15.66 -7.52
CA PHE A 87 2.59 -15.50 -6.27
C PHE A 87 3.73 -16.52 -6.25
N SER A 88 4.97 -16.05 -6.38
CA SER A 88 6.17 -16.90 -6.24
C SER A 88 6.78 -16.67 -4.85
N PRO A 89 6.46 -17.51 -3.85
CA PRO A 89 6.94 -17.29 -2.47
C PRO A 89 8.46 -17.40 -2.31
N PHE A 90 9.19 -17.93 -3.30
CA PHE A 90 10.65 -18.04 -3.27
C PHE A 90 11.26 -17.87 -4.67
N VAL A 91 12.22 -16.96 -4.81
CA VAL A 91 13.27 -17.07 -5.84
C VAL A 91 14.38 -17.89 -5.21
N PHE A 92 14.53 -19.15 -5.60
CA PHE A 92 15.74 -19.91 -5.27
C PHE A 92 16.91 -19.19 -5.94
N LYS A 93 17.79 -18.56 -5.14
CA LYS A 93 19.12 -18.21 -5.63
C LYS A 93 19.88 -19.53 -5.79
N SER A 94 20.09 -19.93 -7.04
CA SER A 94 21.14 -20.88 -7.43
C SER A 94 22.51 -20.29 -7.15
#